data_AF-A0A318J9J8-F1
#
_entry.id   AF-A0A318J9J8-F1
#
_cell.length_a   1.000
_cell.length_b   1.000
_cell.length_c   1.000
_cell.angle_alpha   90.00
_cell.angle_beta   90.00
_cell.angle_gamma   90.00
#
_symmetry.space_group_name_H-M   'P 1'
#
loop_
_entity.id
_entity.type
_entity.pdbx_description
1 polymer ?
#
loop_
_entity_poly.entity_id
_entity_poly.type
_entity_poly.pdbx_seq_one_letter_code
_entity_poly.pdbx_strand_id
1 'polypeptide(L)'
;MLTLRALTTSLGISASLLLCLSTGFTTTAQAQNLYRCGSTYQDKPCDNGQAGQLIKKAQSQPVSDKPPLDAHCMRRGEEAKKIIWLKEGGAFQDKVAADAKTSEQRKLIADVYALRGNSSDIRTKIENDCMADKDTERKFGTRSYEDEVNRHLAAERKAVNGPNTKDSNKADTNEAARKQEACEDIRRQISTARSNQKAGGSVQEMEAMADNKRRIETSLKEMGCSK
;
A
#
# COMPACT_ATOMS: atom_id res chain seq x y z
N MET A 1 -43.81 0.40 28.24
CA MET A 1 -43.23 0.27 29.59
C MET A 1 -41.84 0.85 29.56
N LEU A 2 -41.68 2.00 30.22
CA LEU A 2 -40.44 2.73 30.42
C LEU A 2 -39.53 1.96 31.40
N THR A 3 -38.22 2.00 31.20
CA THR A 3 -37.28 2.36 32.28
C THR A 3 -36.03 3.03 31.71
N LEU A 4 -36.02 4.35 31.87
CA LEU A 4 -34.89 5.27 31.83
C LEU A 4 -33.97 4.96 33.04
N ARG A 5 -32.66 4.84 32.84
CA ARG A 5 -31.68 4.98 33.93
C ARG A 5 -30.51 5.84 33.48
N ALA A 6 -30.56 7.10 33.90
CA ALA A 6 -29.42 7.99 34.00
C ALA A 6 -28.60 7.60 35.24
N LEU A 7 -27.27 7.62 35.12
CA LEU A 7 -26.38 7.85 36.25
C LEU A 7 -25.21 8.73 35.81
N THR A 8 -25.34 9.98 36.20
CA THR A 8 -24.33 11.01 36.34
C THR A 8 -23.32 10.63 37.44
N THR A 9 -22.03 10.72 37.14
CA THR A 9 -20.99 10.93 38.16
C THR A 9 -20.00 11.98 37.65
N SER A 10 -20.18 13.20 38.15
CA SER A 10 -19.17 14.27 38.20
C SER A 10 -18.35 14.12 39.48
N LEU A 11 -17.04 14.37 39.42
CA LEU A 11 -16.07 14.79 40.47
C LEU A 11 -14.69 14.61 39.79
N GLY A 12 -13.95 15.61 39.31
CA GLY A 12 -13.60 16.88 39.94
C GLY A 12 -12.51 16.63 40.98
N ILE A 13 -11.23 16.76 40.64
CA ILE A 13 -10.07 16.97 41.56
C ILE A 13 -8.81 17.34 40.74
N SER A 14 -8.27 18.51 41.09
CA SER A 14 -6.85 18.93 41.07
C SER A 14 -6.13 19.27 39.77
N ALA A 15 -6.27 20.54 39.39
CA ALA A 15 -5.16 21.35 38.91
C ALA A 15 -4.06 21.43 40.00
N SER A 16 -2.96 20.70 39.80
CA SER A 16 -1.69 20.98 40.47
C SER A 16 -0.66 21.35 39.43
N LEU A 17 -0.39 22.65 39.36
CA LEU A 17 0.89 23.22 38.95
C LEU A 17 2.03 22.36 39.54
N LEU A 18 2.79 21.67 38.69
CA LEU A 18 4.20 21.44 38.98
C LEU A 18 5.01 21.83 37.75
N LEU A 19 5.26 23.13 37.70
CA LEU A 19 6.15 23.84 36.81
C LEU A 19 7.61 23.46 37.17
N CYS A 20 8.05 22.25 36.83
CA CYS A 20 9.48 21.94 36.87
C CYS A 20 10.11 22.48 35.58
N LEU A 21 10.65 23.70 35.68
CA LEU A 21 11.69 24.23 34.80
C LEU A 21 12.87 23.25 34.79
N SER A 22 12.84 22.26 33.90
CA SER A 22 14.06 21.61 33.44
C SER A 22 14.57 22.40 32.24
N THR A 23 15.28 23.50 32.51
CA THR A 23 16.26 24.07 31.58
C THR A 23 17.34 23.02 31.34
N GLY A 24 17.04 22.06 30.48
CA GLY A 24 18.01 21.12 29.96
C GLY A 24 18.99 21.92 29.13
N PHE A 25 20.21 22.07 29.65
CA PHE A 25 21.37 22.49 28.88
C PHE A 25 21.36 21.71 27.56
N THR A 26 21.08 22.40 26.46
CA THR A 26 21.44 21.90 25.14
C THR A 26 22.96 21.92 25.10
N THR A 27 23.59 20.87 25.64
CA THR A 27 24.99 20.59 25.40
C THR A 27 25.09 20.43 23.90
N THR A 28 25.51 21.49 23.21
CA THR A 28 25.97 21.40 21.85
C THR A 28 27.12 20.43 21.90
N ALA A 29 26.86 19.19 21.48
CA ALA A 29 27.87 18.16 21.33
C ALA A 29 28.81 18.66 20.22
N GLN A 30 29.75 19.52 20.59
CA GLN A 30 30.88 19.86 19.74
C GLN A 30 31.59 18.54 19.53
N ALA A 31 31.52 18.02 18.31
CA ALA A 31 32.20 16.81 17.92
C ALA A 31 33.69 17.00 18.24
N GLN A 32 34.16 16.39 19.32
CA GLN A 32 35.54 16.44 19.74
C GLN A 32 36.35 15.74 18.66
N ASN A 33 37.31 16.46 18.07
CA ASN A 33 38.24 15.87 17.11
C ASN A 33 39.16 14.93 17.88
N LEU A 34 38.86 13.62 17.85
CA LEU A 34 39.73 12.58 18.39
C LEU A 34 40.84 12.28 17.40
N TYR A 35 42.09 12.45 17.84
CA TYR A 35 43.29 12.11 17.10
C TYR A 35 43.70 10.69 17.45
N ARG A 36 44.03 9.88 16.44
CA ARG A 36 44.56 8.53 16.64
C ARG A 36 46.08 8.58 16.60
N CYS A 37 46.71 8.35 17.75
CA CYS A 37 48.17 8.35 17.92
C CYS A 37 48.63 6.90 18.12
N GLY A 38 48.89 6.18 17.04
CA GLY A 38 49.19 4.74 17.10
C GLY A 38 47.96 3.91 17.46
N SER A 39 48.00 3.19 18.59
CA SER A 39 46.89 2.37 19.09
C SER A 39 45.98 3.07 20.10
N THR A 40 46.32 4.29 20.54
CA THR A 40 45.54 5.07 21.51
C THR A 40 44.89 6.29 20.85
N TYR A 41 43.74 6.68 21.40
CA TYR A 41 42.98 7.85 20.96
C TYR A 41 43.13 8.97 22.00
N GLN A 42 43.37 10.19 21.52
CA GLN A 42 43.60 11.36 22.37
C GLN A 42 42.85 12.58 21.82
N ASP A 43 42.42 13.46 22.72
CA ASP A 43 41.73 14.72 22.37
C ASP A 43 42.70 15.84 21.97
N LYS A 44 44.02 15.58 22.05
CA LYS A 44 45.08 16.50 21.66
C LYS A 44 45.86 15.94 20.46
N PRO A 45 46.44 16.82 19.62
CA PRO A 45 47.35 16.39 18.54
C PRO A 45 48.51 15.55 19.10
N CYS A 46 48.96 14.55 18.34
CA CYS A 46 50.06 13.67 18.77
C CYS A 46 51.37 14.47 18.92
N ASP A 47 51.99 14.46 20.11
CA ASP A 47 53.17 15.27 20.45
C ASP A 47 54.41 15.01 19.57
N ASN A 48 54.50 13.85 18.91
CA ASN A 48 55.70 13.43 18.18
C ASN A 48 55.73 13.83 16.69
N GLY A 49 54.87 14.76 16.25
CA GLY A 49 54.85 15.22 14.86
C GLY A 49 54.52 14.13 13.82
N GLN A 50 54.13 12.94 14.26
CA GLN A 50 53.53 11.95 13.37
C GLN A 50 52.21 12.54 12.88
N ALA A 51 52.02 12.56 11.56
CA ALA A 51 50.81 13.03 10.92
C ALA A 51 49.64 12.16 11.42
N GLY A 52 49.02 12.59 12.52
CA GLY A 52 47.81 11.96 13.03
C GLY A 52 46.80 11.99 11.91
N GLN A 53 46.37 10.82 11.46
CA GLN A 53 45.24 10.75 10.55
C GLN A 53 44.07 11.38 11.30
N LEU A 54 43.76 12.63 10.95
CA LEU A 54 42.54 13.27 11.36
C LEU A 54 41.44 12.35 10.84
N ILE A 55 40.80 11.60 11.74
CA ILE A 55 39.60 10.85 11.41
C ILE A 55 38.52 11.91 11.22
N LYS A 56 38.57 12.61 10.08
CA LYS A 56 37.44 13.39 9.57
C LYS A 56 36.29 12.41 9.62
N LYS A 57 35.27 12.75 10.41
CA LYS A 57 33.99 12.03 10.54
C LYS A 57 33.81 11.10 9.37
N ALA A 58 33.86 9.80 9.65
CA ALA A 58 33.76 8.71 8.69
C ALA A 58 33.06 9.19 7.43
N GLN A 59 33.81 9.25 6.33
CA GLN A 59 33.28 9.58 5.01
C GLN A 59 31.92 8.90 4.89
N SER A 60 30.91 9.74 4.60
CA SER A 60 29.59 9.40 4.12
C SER A 60 29.40 7.89 3.93
N GLN A 61 28.47 7.32 4.71
CA GLN A 61 28.00 5.94 4.58
C GLN A 61 28.12 5.47 3.12
N PRO A 62 28.64 4.24 2.87
CA PRO A 62 28.80 3.73 1.52
C PRO A 62 27.54 4.05 0.75
N VAL A 63 27.70 4.85 -0.32
CA VAL A 63 26.60 5.21 -1.23
C VAL A 63 25.96 3.91 -1.62
N SER A 64 24.83 3.61 -0.98
CA SER A 64 24.11 2.39 -1.27
C SER A 64 23.64 2.56 -2.70
N ASP A 65 24.12 1.72 -3.62
CA ASP A 65 23.68 1.71 -5.03
C ASP A 65 22.18 1.46 -5.20
N LYS A 66 21.45 1.31 -4.09
CA LYS A 66 20.00 1.27 -4.08
C LYS A 66 19.46 2.64 -4.46
N PRO A 67 18.53 2.70 -5.44
CA PRO A 67 17.86 3.94 -5.77
C PRO A 67 17.26 4.56 -4.50
N PRO A 68 17.25 5.90 -4.39
CA PRO A 68 16.72 6.57 -3.22
C PRO A 68 15.28 6.09 -2.97
N LEU A 69 15.04 5.60 -1.75
CA LEU A 69 13.71 5.19 -1.32
C LEU A 69 12.74 6.36 -1.45
N ASP A 70 11.54 6.07 -1.93
CA ASP A 70 10.49 7.07 -2.04
C ASP A 70 10.12 7.61 -0.65
N ALA A 71 9.93 8.92 -0.53
CA ALA A 71 9.63 9.57 0.75
C ALA A 71 8.35 9.02 1.41
N HIS A 72 7.37 8.57 0.60
CA HIS A 72 6.16 7.93 1.12
C HIS A 72 6.47 6.57 1.76
N CYS A 73 7.26 5.74 1.09
CA CYS A 73 7.65 4.42 1.61
C CYS A 73 8.53 4.52 2.85
N MET A 74 9.42 5.51 2.91
CA MET A 74 10.17 5.80 4.14
C MET A 74 9.25 6.16 5.32
N ARG A 75 8.25 7.01 5.09
CA ARG A 75 7.27 7.37 6.14
C ARG A 75 6.49 6.16 6.62
N ARG A 76 6.05 5.30 5.71
CA ARG A 76 5.38 4.03 6.04
C ARG A 76 6.28 3.11 6.87
N GLY A 77 7.58 3.07 6.56
CA GLY A 77 8.59 2.36 7.38
C GLY A 77 8.74 2.92 8.80
N GLU A 78 8.70 4.24 8.97
CA GLU A 78 8.72 4.89 10.30
C GLU A 78 7.42 4.65 11.09
N GLU A 79 6.27 4.59 10.42
CA GLU A 79 5.00 4.21 11.05
C GLU A 79 5.01 2.75 11.49
N ALA A 80 5.57 1.85 10.65
CA ALA A 80 5.76 0.45 11.01
C ALA A 80 6.58 0.29 12.29
N LYS A 81 7.67 1.05 12.44
CA LYS A 81 8.48 1.06 13.67
C LYS A 81 7.68 1.36 14.93
N LYS A 82 6.77 2.34 14.87
CA LYS A 82 5.90 2.67 16.02
C LYS A 82 4.99 1.49 16.38
N ILE A 83 4.45 0.80 15.39
CA ILE A 83 3.61 -0.40 15.59
C ILE A 83 4.44 -1.56 16.16
N ILE A 84 5.67 -1.74 15.69
CA ILE A 84 6.60 -2.76 16.22
C ILE A 84 6.88 -2.51 17.70
N TRP A 85 7.14 -1.26 18.11
CA TRP A 85 7.33 -0.94 19.53
C TRP A 85 6.09 -1.24 20.38
N LEU A 86 4.88 -0.98 19.86
CA LEU A 86 3.65 -1.36 20.55
C LEU A 86 3.52 -2.88 20.69
N LYS A 87 3.83 -3.63 19.62
CA LYS A 87 3.84 -5.11 19.60
C LYS A 87 4.85 -5.68 20.60
N GLU A 88 6.06 -5.13 20.64
CA GLU A 88 7.11 -5.51 21.61
C GLU A 88 6.71 -5.17 23.06
N GLY A 89 5.94 -4.10 23.25
CA GLY A 89 5.30 -3.74 24.52
C GLY A 89 4.09 -4.61 24.90
N GLY A 90 3.78 -5.67 24.14
CA GLY A 90 2.68 -6.59 24.42
C GLY A 90 1.30 -6.10 23.99
N ALA A 91 1.21 -5.07 23.14
CA ALA A 91 -0.06 -4.69 22.54
C ALA A 91 -0.57 -5.80 21.61
N PHE A 92 -1.88 -6.03 21.62
CA PHE A 92 -2.53 -6.98 20.72
C PHE A 92 -2.95 -6.28 19.41
N GLN A 93 -2.90 -7.02 18.31
CA GLN A 93 -3.24 -6.52 16.97
C GLN A 93 -4.61 -5.82 16.94
N ASP A 94 -5.65 -6.46 17.50
CA ASP A 94 -7.02 -5.93 17.47
C ASP A 94 -7.16 -4.59 18.21
N LYS A 95 -6.43 -4.44 19.32
CA LYS A 95 -6.42 -3.17 20.08
C LYS A 95 -5.77 -2.06 19.27
N VAL A 96 -4.59 -2.32 18.69
CA VAL A 96 -3.89 -1.33 17.86
C VAL A 96 -4.68 -1.01 16.59
N ALA A 97 -5.37 -1.99 16.01
CA ALA A 97 -6.23 -1.82 14.83
C ALA A 97 -7.51 -1.04 15.14
N ALA A 98 -8.07 -1.15 16.35
CA ALA A 98 -9.23 -0.36 16.79
C ALA A 98 -8.91 1.14 16.94
N ASP A 99 -7.66 1.47 17.32
CA ASP A 99 -7.20 2.85 17.46
C ASP A 99 -6.84 3.52 16.11
N ALA A 100 -6.75 2.73 15.03
CA ALA A 100 -6.34 3.22 13.72
C ALA A 100 -7.48 3.96 13.00
N LYS A 101 -7.18 5.16 12.49
CA LYS A 101 -8.18 6.06 11.88
C LYS A 101 -8.46 5.73 10.41
N THR A 102 -7.47 5.19 9.70
CA THR A 102 -7.56 4.94 8.25
C THR A 102 -7.55 3.45 7.94
N SER A 103 -8.08 3.08 6.78
CA SER A 103 -7.98 1.70 6.26
C SER A 103 -6.53 1.30 6.01
N GLU A 104 -5.71 2.22 5.48
CA GLU A 104 -4.29 1.99 5.21
C GLU A 104 -3.49 1.69 6.47
N GLN A 105 -3.75 2.43 7.56
CA GLN A 105 -3.09 2.20 8.84
C GLN A 105 -3.46 0.82 9.41
N ARG A 106 -4.73 0.40 9.27
CA ARG A 106 -5.17 -0.95 9.67
C ARG A 106 -4.47 -2.05 8.87
N LYS A 107 -4.30 -1.84 7.57
CA LYS A 107 -3.52 -2.75 6.71
C LYS A 107 -2.06 -2.83 7.18
N LEU A 108 -1.42 -1.68 7.42
CA LEU A 108 -0.04 -1.64 7.92
C LEU A 108 0.11 -2.37 9.26
N ILE A 109 -0.85 -2.24 10.18
CA ILE A 109 -0.86 -2.98 11.45
C ILE A 109 -0.94 -4.48 11.18
N ALA A 110 -1.87 -4.93 10.32
CA ALA A 110 -1.96 -6.34 9.97
C ALA A 110 -0.65 -6.88 9.35
N ASP A 111 -0.04 -6.12 8.44
CA ASP A 111 1.24 -6.47 7.81
C ASP A 111 2.35 -6.62 8.86
N VAL A 112 2.49 -5.67 9.79
CA VAL A 112 3.52 -5.71 10.86
C VAL A 112 3.32 -6.89 11.83
N TYR A 113 2.08 -7.27 12.14
CA TYR A 113 1.80 -8.42 13.00
C TYR A 113 2.02 -9.77 12.30
N ALA A 114 1.76 -9.84 10.99
CA ALA A 114 2.02 -11.02 10.17
C ALA A 114 3.53 -11.32 10.01
N LEU A 115 4.37 -10.28 10.06
CA LEU A 115 5.82 -10.42 9.94
C LEU A 115 6.49 -10.84 11.26
N ARG A 116 7.48 -11.72 11.15
CA ARG A 116 8.38 -12.12 12.24
C ARG A 116 9.79 -11.65 11.90
N GLY A 117 10.55 -11.22 12.90
CA GLY A 117 11.92 -10.76 12.74
C GLY A 117 12.23 -9.57 13.64
N ASN A 118 13.44 -9.04 13.49
CA ASN A 118 13.87 -7.83 14.19
C ASN A 118 13.17 -6.59 13.61
N SER A 119 13.09 -5.52 14.40
CA SER A 119 12.48 -4.24 14.01
C SER A 119 13.07 -3.66 12.72
N SER A 120 14.39 -3.81 12.51
CA SER A 120 15.06 -3.41 11.27
C SER A 120 14.55 -4.16 10.04
N ASP A 121 14.41 -5.48 10.16
CA ASP A 121 14.09 -6.36 9.03
C ASP A 121 12.64 -6.17 8.61
N ILE A 122 11.74 -6.03 9.59
CA ILE A 122 10.33 -5.72 9.37
C ILE A 122 10.20 -4.36 8.66
N ARG A 123 10.90 -3.33 9.14
CA ARG A 123 10.90 -2.01 8.48
C ARG A 123 11.37 -2.12 7.03
N THR A 124 12.52 -2.73 6.79
CA THR A 124 13.07 -2.88 5.44
C THR A 124 12.12 -3.65 4.53
N LYS A 125 11.44 -4.68 5.05
CA LYS A 125 10.44 -5.42 4.29
C LYS A 125 9.23 -4.56 3.92
N ILE A 126 8.67 -3.80 4.87
CA ILE A 126 7.56 -2.88 4.60
C ILE A 126 7.94 -1.80 3.57
N GLU A 127 9.15 -1.25 3.67
CA GLU A 127 9.67 -0.27 2.70
C GLU A 127 9.78 -0.89 1.29
N ASN A 128 10.29 -2.12 1.19
CA ASN A 128 10.40 -2.84 -0.09
C ASN A 128 9.02 -3.20 -0.67
N ASP A 129 8.09 -3.68 0.15
CA ASP A 129 6.72 -4.01 -0.28
C ASP A 129 6.00 -2.76 -0.78
N CYS A 130 6.17 -1.60 -0.11
CA CYS A 130 5.65 -0.32 -0.57
C CYS A 130 6.20 0.09 -1.94
N MET A 131 7.51 -0.11 -2.18
CA MET A 131 8.11 0.18 -3.48
C MET A 131 7.60 -0.79 -4.56
N ALA A 132 7.43 -2.07 -4.23
CA ALA A 132 6.87 -3.07 -5.14
C ALA A 132 5.40 -2.76 -5.53
N ASP A 133 4.59 -2.33 -4.56
CA ASP A 133 3.22 -1.85 -4.79
C ASP A 133 3.24 -0.64 -5.73
N LYS A 134 4.10 0.35 -5.46
CA LYS A 134 4.22 1.56 -6.29
C LYS A 134 4.69 1.26 -7.72
N ASP A 135 5.61 0.32 -7.90
CA ASP A 135 6.06 -0.09 -9.22
C ASP A 135 4.98 -0.89 -9.96
N THR A 136 4.17 -1.66 -9.23
CA THR A 136 2.98 -2.34 -9.78
C THR A 136 1.95 -1.31 -10.23
N GLU A 137 1.64 -0.32 -9.40
CA GLU A 137 0.75 0.80 -9.75
C GLU A 137 1.27 1.60 -10.94
N ARG A 138 2.59 1.83 -11.05
CA ARG A 138 3.17 2.50 -12.23
C ARG A 138 2.99 1.68 -13.50
N LYS A 139 3.16 0.36 -13.43
CA LYS A 139 3.03 -0.55 -14.58
C LYS A 139 1.59 -0.76 -15.02
N PHE A 140 0.65 -0.81 -14.09
CA PHE A 140 -0.76 -1.10 -14.39
C PHE A 140 -1.65 0.15 -14.42
N GLY A 141 -1.32 1.18 -13.65
CA GLY A 141 -2.07 2.44 -13.60
C GLY A 141 -1.94 3.27 -14.87
N THR A 142 -0.76 3.27 -15.52
CA THR A 142 -0.63 3.87 -16.87
C THR A 142 -1.41 3.08 -17.91
N ARG A 143 -1.37 1.74 -17.84
CA ARG A 143 -2.17 0.89 -18.74
C ARG A 143 -3.67 1.09 -18.60
N SER A 144 -4.18 1.28 -17.38
CA SER A 144 -5.62 1.52 -17.17
C SER A 144 -6.07 2.81 -17.85
N TYR A 145 -5.26 3.87 -17.79
CA TYR A 145 -5.60 5.14 -18.43
C TYR A 145 -5.43 5.08 -19.95
N GLU A 146 -4.36 4.45 -20.45
CA GLU A 146 -4.14 4.29 -21.89
C GLU A 146 -5.19 3.39 -22.55
N ASP A 147 -5.62 2.30 -21.90
CA ASP A 147 -6.71 1.45 -22.41
C ASP A 147 -8.06 2.18 -22.43
N GLU A 148 -8.33 3.01 -21.42
CA GLU A 148 -9.56 3.81 -21.36
C GLU A 148 -9.56 4.91 -22.42
N VAL A 149 -8.46 5.64 -22.56
CA VAL A 149 -8.28 6.66 -23.61
C VAL A 149 -8.33 6.03 -25.00
N ASN A 150 -7.71 4.85 -25.21
CA ASN A 150 -7.80 4.15 -26.49
C ASN A 150 -9.21 3.66 -26.79
N ARG A 151 -9.99 3.23 -25.80
CA ARG A 151 -11.42 2.93 -25.99
C ARG A 151 -12.22 4.17 -26.38
N HIS A 152 -11.97 5.31 -25.73
CA HIS A 152 -12.64 6.57 -26.07
C HIS A 152 -12.28 7.05 -27.48
N LEU A 153 -11.00 7.03 -27.85
CA LEU A 153 -10.56 7.39 -29.20
C LEU A 153 -11.08 6.43 -30.28
N ALA A 154 -11.17 5.13 -29.97
CA ALA A 154 -11.77 4.14 -30.88
C ALA A 154 -13.29 4.36 -31.06
N ALA A 155 -13.99 4.78 -30.00
CA ALA A 155 -15.41 5.15 -30.07
C ALA A 155 -15.61 6.44 -30.89
N GLU A 156 -14.74 7.43 -30.71
CA GLU A 156 -14.82 8.71 -31.42
C GLU A 156 -14.51 8.57 -32.93
N ARG A 157 -13.53 7.73 -33.30
CA ARG A 157 -13.27 7.38 -34.72
C ARG A 157 -14.45 6.67 -35.39
N LYS A 158 -15.25 5.91 -34.64
CA LYS A 158 -16.50 5.31 -35.15
C LYS A 158 -17.62 6.33 -35.32
N ALA A 159 -17.60 7.43 -34.58
CA ALA A 159 -18.62 8.48 -34.67
C ALA A 159 -18.36 9.47 -35.83
N VAL A 160 -17.10 9.74 -36.17
CA VAL A 160 -16.75 10.72 -37.21
C VAL A 160 -16.80 10.14 -38.63
N ASN A 161 -16.51 8.84 -38.79
CA ASN A 161 -16.77 8.11 -40.03
C ASN A 161 -18.17 7.48 -39.99
N GLY A 162 -19.20 8.32 -39.84
CA GLY A 162 -20.58 7.89 -39.98
C GLY A 162 -20.79 7.25 -41.37
N PRO A 163 -21.26 6.00 -41.46
CA PRO A 163 -21.58 5.41 -42.75
C PRO A 163 -22.77 6.15 -43.34
N ASN A 164 -22.52 6.86 -44.43
CA ASN A 164 -23.55 7.38 -45.31
C ASN A 164 -24.12 6.18 -46.09
N THR A 165 -24.93 5.35 -45.41
CA THR A 165 -25.58 4.17 -46.01
C THR A 165 -27.09 4.31 -45.88
N LYS A 166 -27.67 5.11 -46.80
CA LYS A 166 -28.89 4.67 -47.46
C LYS A 166 -28.46 3.57 -48.44
N ASP A 167 -29.23 2.49 -48.46
CA ASP A 167 -29.10 1.33 -49.36
C ASP A 167 -28.03 0.31 -48.99
N SER A 168 -28.41 -0.69 -48.17
CA SER A 168 -27.92 -2.08 -48.27
C SER A 168 -28.66 -3.01 -47.32
N ASN A 169 -29.76 -3.60 -47.79
CA ASN A 169 -30.44 -4.76 -47.17
C ASN A 169 -29.63 -6.05 -47.44
N LYS A 170 -28.37 -6.09 -47.00
CA LYS A 170 -27.58 -7.33 -46.94
C LYS A 170 -26.98 -7.44 -45.55
N ALA A 171 -27.62 -8.28 -44.73
CA ALA A 171 -27.11 -8.68 -43.44
C ALA A 171 -25.67 -9.20 -43.61
N ASP A 172 -24.74 -8.50 -42.98
CA ASP A 172 -23.32 -8.79 -43.03
C ASP A 172 -23.09 -10.11 -42.27
N THR A 173 -22.84 -11.21 -43.00
CA THR A 173 -22.62 -12.55 -42.43
C THR A 173 -21.49 -12.56 -41.39
N ASN A 174 -20.58 -11.59 -41.45
CA ASN A 174 -19.49 -11.39 -40.50
C ASN A 174 -19.95 -10.87 -39.13
N GLU A 175 -21.04 -10.11 -39.05
CA GLU A 175 -21.54 -9.61 -37.77
C GLU A 175 -22.20 -10.73 -36.96
N ALA A 176 -22.95 -11.61 -37.64
CA ALA A 176 -23.54 -12.79 -37.02
C ALA A 176 -22.45 -13.74 -36.47
N ALA A 177 -21.38 -13.97 -37.23
CA ALA A 177 -20.26 -14.80 -36.78
C ALA A 177 -19.55 -14.23 -35.54
N ARG A 178 -19.31 -12.90 -35.50
CA ARG A 178 -18.71 -12.23 -34.33
C ARG A 178 -19.61 -12.28 -33.10
N LYS A 179 -20.91 -12.08 -33.28
CA LYS A 179 -21.89 -12.22 -32.19
C LYS A 179 -21.90 -13.65 -31.66
N GLN A 180 -21.86 -14.65 -32.54
CA GLN A 180 -21.79 -16.05 -32.14
C GLN A 180 -20.51 -16.38 -31.35
N GLU A 181 -19.35 -15.91 -31.81
CA GLU A 181 -18.08 -16.08 -31.08
C GLU A 181 -18.12 -15.42 -29.69
N ALA A 182 -18.66 -14.20 -29.58
CA ALA A 182 -18.85 -13.53 -28.31
C ALA A 182 -19.81 -14.29 -27.38
N CYS A 183 -20.91 -14.84 -27.90
CA CYS A 183 -21.80 -15.69 -27.12
C CYS A 183 -21.10 -16.96 -26.61
N GLU A 184 -20.22 -17.57 -27.41
CA GLU A 184 -19.46 -18.76 -27.00
C GLU A 184 -18.44 -18.44 -25.92
N ASP A 185 -17.72 -17.32 -26.02
CA ASP A 185 -16.77 -16.91 -25.00
C ASP A 185 -17.45 -16.66 -23.64
N ILE A 186 -18.55 -15.91 -23.63
CA ILE A 186 -19.33 -15.68 -22.40
C ILE A 186 -19.85 -17.00 -21.82
N ARG A 187 -20.28 -17.95 -22.66
CA ARG A 187 -20.68 -19.30 -22.18
C ARG A 187 -19.53 -20.04 -21.52
N ARG A 188 -18.29 -19.93 -22.03
CA ARG A 188 -17.10 -20.49 -21.37
C ARG A 188 -16.83 -19.81 -20.04
N GLN A 189 -16.98 -18.49 -19.96
CA GLN A 189 -16.81 -17.76 -18.70
C GLN A 189 -17.84 -18.22 -17.63
N ILE A 190 -19.09 -18.47 -18.03
CA ILE A 190 -20.11 -19.03 -17.11
C ILE A 190 -19.72 -20.44 -16.66
N SER A 191 -19.19 -21.30 -17.53
CA SER A 191 -18.77 -22.65 -17.12
C SER A 191 -17.59 -22.60 -16.15
N THR A 192 -16.62 -21.72 -16.39
CA THR A 192 -15.49 -21.48 -15.47
C THR A 192 -15.96 -20.92 -14.12
N ALA A 193 -16.89 -19.95 -14.12
CA ALA A 193 -17.46 -19.43 -12.87
C ALA A 193 -18.17 -20.54 -12.07
N ARG A 194 -18.87 -21.45 -12.75
CA ARG A 194 -19.52 -22.61 -12.10
C ARG A 194 -18.51 -23.62 -11.57
N SER A 195 -17.40 -23.89 -12.27
CA SER A 195 -16.36 -24.79 -11.74
C SER A 195 -15.69 -24.21 -10.51
N ASN A 196 -15.45 -22.90 -10.48
CA ASN A 196 -14.86 -22.23 -9.32
C ASN A 196 -15.81 -22.23 -8.11
N GLN A 197 -17.12 -22.04 -8.33
CA GLN A 197 -18.12 -22.20 -7.27
C GLN A 197 -18.16 -23.63 -6.69
N LYS A 198 -17.91 -24.65 -7.52
CA LYS A 198 -17.83 -26.05 -7.06
C LYS A 198 -16.55 -26.35 -6.29
N ALA A 199 -15.45 -25.67 -6.60
CA ALA A 199 -14.19 -25.80 -5.87
C ALA A 199 -14.29 -25.27 -4.43
N GLY A 200 -15.26 -24.38 -4.18
CA GLY A 200 -15.45 -23.75 -2.88
C GLY A 200 -14.45 -22.62 -2.62
N GLY A 201 -14.59 -21.95 -1.49
CA GLY A 201 -13.75 -20.82 -1.11
C GLY A 201 -14.23 -20.20 0.19
N SER A 202 -13.64 -19.07 0.56
CA SER A 202 -14.14 -18.28 1.69
C SER A 202 -15.54 -17.71 1.39
N VAL A 203 -16.32 -17.36 2.41
CA VAL A 203 -17.69 -16.81 2.24
C VAL A 203 -17.67 -15.54 1.37
N GLN A 204 -16.70 -14.66 1.59
CA GLN A 204 -16.54 -13.42 0.80
C GLN A 204 -16.21 -13.72 -0.66
N GLU A 205 -15.40 -14.73 -0.92
CA GLU A 205 -15.03 -15.15 -2.27
C GLU A 205 -16.20 -15.81 -3.00
N MET A 206 -17.00 -16.61 -2.30
CA MET A 206 -18.22 -17.21 -2.83
C MET A 206 -19.27 -16.14 -3.20
N GLU A 207 -19.39 -15.08 -2.40
CA GLU A 207 -20.25 -13.93 -2.68
C GLU A 207 -19.76 -13.15 -3.91
N ALA A 208 -18.47 -12.84 -3.98
CA ALA A 208 -17.86 -12.20 -5.14
C ALA A 208 -18.03 -13.02 -6.43
N MET A 209 -17.87 -14.34 -6.36
CA MET A 209 -18.12 -15.25 -7.49
C MET A 209 -19.60 -15.27 -7.91
N ALA A 210 -20.54 -15.22 -6.95
CA ALA A 210 -21.97 -15.18 -7.24
C ALA A 210 -22.37 -13.89 -7.97
N ASP A 211 -21.83 -12.75 -7.55
CA ASP A 211 -22.08 -11.47 -8.22
C ASP A 211 -21.43 -11.41 -9.60
N ASN A 212 -20.22 -11.92 -9.75
CA ASN A 212 -19.57 -12.03 -11.06
C ASN A 212 -20.42 -12.87 -12.03
N LYS A 213 -20.92 -14.04 -11.58
CA LYS A 213 -21.81 -14.88 -12.37
C LYS A 213 -23.07 -14.13 -12.82
N ARG A 214 -23.74 -13.39 -11.93
CA ARG A 214 -24.92 -12.59 -12.27
C ARG A 214 -24.62 -11.55 -13.35
N ARG A 215 -23.48 -10.85 -13.27
CA ARG A 215 -23.06 -9.87 -14.28
C ARG A 215 -22.85 -10.50 -15.66
N ILE A 216 -22.17 -11.65 -15.70
CA ILE A 216 -21.92 -12.40 -16.94
C ILE A 216 -23.25 -12.89 -17.54
N GLU A 217 -24.18 -13.37 -16.70
CA GLU A 217 -25.52 -13.79 -17.14
C GLU A 217 -26.36 -12.61 -17.67
N THR A 218 -26.25 -11.42 -17.07
CA THR A 218 -26.89 -10.20 -17.58
C THR A 218 -26.31 -9.80 -18.93
N SER A 219 -24.98 -9.80 -19.09
CA SER A 219 -24.32 -9.50 -20.37
C SER A 219 -24.73 -10.48 -21.47
N LEU A 220 -24.88 -11.77 -21.15
CA LEU A 220 -25.37 -12.78 -22.08
C LEU A 220 -26.79 -12.46 -22.57
N LYS A 221 -27.67 -11.97 -21.69
CA LYS A 221 -29.04 -11.55 -22.05
C LYS A 221 -29.02 -10.29 -22.92
N GLU A 222 -28.20 -9.30 -22.57
CA GLU A 222 -28.08 -8.04 -23.32
C GLU A 222 -27.61 -8.25 -24.76
N MET A 223 -26.71 -9.22 -24.98
CA MET A 223 -26.24 -9.57 -26.32
C MET A 223 -27.23 -10.45 -27.11
N GLY A 224 -28.38 -10.81 -26.53
CA GLY A 224 -29.38 -11.66 -27.19
C GLY A 224 -28.92 -13.12 -27.37
N CYS A 225 -27.94 -13.57 -26.58
CA CYS A 225 -27.37 -14.92 -26.65
C CYS A 225 -28.20 -15.97 -25.87
N SER A 226 -29.38 -15.60 -25.37
CA SER A 226 -30.33 -16.50 -24.74
C SER A 226 -30.85 -17.47 -25.79
N LYS A 227 -30.55 -18.76 -25.61
CA LYS A 227 -30.94 -19.90 -26.47
C LYS A 227 -31.92 -19.60 -27.59
#